data_AF-A0A7S2TK55-F1
#
_entry.id   AF-A0A7S2TK55-F1
#
_cell.length_a   1.000
_cell.length_b   1.000
_cell.length_c   1.000
_cell.angle_alpha   90.00
_cell.angle_beta   90.00
_cell.angle_gamma   90.00
#
_symmetry.space_group_name_H-M   'P 1'
#
loop_
_entity.id
_entity.type
_entity.pdbx_description
1 polymer ?
#
loop_
_entity_poly.entity_id
_entity_poly.type
_entity_poly.pdbx_seq_one_letter_code
_entity_poly.pdbx_strand_id
1 'polypeptide(L)'
;DDDDDDDDDDDGKAKLQTKDVVAALNKLARVDTMCTVVDASRFWEYLNSVKSIIDHYGKEKVEDSEDGKRSIAELLVDQVEFANVVVVNKLDLLKAKPEQLKQVQECVALLNPSAKMLSTSYSKIKPTEILSTGKFDLSASRVGARWAKELAAAGEREST
;
A
#
# COMPACT_ATOMS: atom_id res chain seq x y z
N ASP A 1 -4.88 13.35 -51.08
CA ASP A 1 -4.69 13.93 -49.75
C ASP A 1 -5.23 12.96 -48.71
N ASP A 2 -4.66 11.75 -48.67
CA ASP A 2 -5.02 10.68 -47.73
C ASP A 2 -3.68 10.15 -47.21
N ASP A 3 -3.19 10.72 -46.12
CA ASP A 3 -2.06 10.21 -45.33
C ASP A 3 -2.33 10.62 -43.87
N ASP A 4 -3.20 9.89 -43.19
CA ASP A 4 -3.37 9.90 -41.73
C ASP A 4 -3.91 8.52 -41.35
N ASP A 5 -3.04 7.59 -40.92
CA ASP A 5 -3.41 6.36 -40.15
C ASP A 5 -2.15 5.54 -39.78
N ASP A 6 -1.18 6.13 -39.05
CA ASP A 6 0.05 5.43 -38.61
C ASP A 6 0.25 5.40 -37.06
N ASP A 7 -0.78 5.72 -36.27
CA ASP A 7 -0.66 5.84 -34.79
C ASP A 7 -1.02 4.57 -33.98
N ASP A 8 -1.52 3.49 -34.60
CA ASP A 8 -2.04 2.31 -33.87
C ASP A 8 -0.97 1.22 -33.53
N ASP A 9 0.29 1.41 -33.92
CA ASP A 9 1.29 0.34 -33.98
C ASP A 9 2.38 0.37 -32.87
N ASP A 10 2.38 1.42 -32.03
CA ASP A 10 3.35 1.62 -30.92
C ASP A 10 2.83 1.01 -29.60
N ASP A 11 1.54 1.16 -29.34
CA ASP A 11 0.87 0.76 -28.09
C ASP A 11 0.87 -0.77 -27.88
N GLY A 12 0.74 -1.52 -28.97
CA GLY A 12 0.81 -2.98 -28.98
C GLY A 12 2.21 -3.53 -28.69
N LYS A 13 3.26 -2.85 -29.17
CA LYS A 13 4.67 -3.23 -28.95
C LYS A 13 5.08 -2.93 -27.51
N ALA A 14 4.66 -1.80 -26.95
CA ALA A 14 4.90 -1.43 -25.54
C ALA A 14 4.24 -2.41 -24.55
N LYS A 15 2.99 -2.82 -24.80
CA LYS A 15 2.27 -3.82 -23.98
C LYS A 15 2.89 -5.22 -24.05
N LEU A 16 3.42 -5.62 -25.21
CA LEU A 16 4.09 -6.92 -25.40
C LEU A 16 5.43 -6.97 -24.66
N GLN A 17 6.26 -5.92 -24.81
CA GLN A 17 7.53 -5.81 -24.08
C GLN A 17 7.33 -5.81 -22.56
N THR A 18 6.31 -5.11 -22.06
CA THR A 18 6.01 -5.06 -20.62
C THR A 18 5.67 -6.44 -20.05
N LYS A 19 4.87 -7.24 -20.75
CA LYS A 19 4.54 -8.61 -20.32
C LYS A 19 5.77 -9.51 -20.29
N ASP A 20 6.65 -9.38 -21.28
CA ASP A 20 7.88 -10.17 -21.35
C ASP A 20 8.86 -9.83 -20.23
N VAL A 21 8.98 -8.54 -19.88
CA VAL A 21 9.79 -8.08 -18.74
C VAL A 21 9.26 -8.61 -17.42
N VAL A 22 7.95 -8.53 -17.17
CA VAL A 22 7.33 -9.06 -15.95
C VAL A 22 7.51 -10.58 -15.86
N ALA A 23 7.34 -11.29 -16.97
CA ALA A 23 7.56 -12.74 -17.03
C ALA A 23 9.03 -13.11 -16.77
N ALA A 24 9.99 -12.32 -17.28
CA ALA A 24 11.42 -12.53 -17.02
C ALA A 24 11.77 -12.28 -15.55
N LEU A 25 11.24 -11.22 -14.93
CA LEU A 25 11.47 -10.92 -13.51
C LEU A 25 10.91 -12.00 -12.59
N ASN A 26 9.71 -12.52 -12.88
CA ASN A 26 9.10 -13.61 -12.10
C ASN A 26 9.88 -14.93 -12.19
N LYS A 27 10.74 -15.11 -13.20
CA LYS A 27 11.68 -16.26 -13.27
C LYS A 27 12.92 -16.07 -12.41
N LEU A 28 13.30 -14.82 -12.11
CA LEU A 28 14.54 -14.48 -11.40
C LEU A 28 14.32 -14.21 -9.91
N ALA A 29 13.19 -13.60 -9.55
CA ALA A 29 12.89 -13.20 -8.18
C ALA A 29 11.40 -13.40 -7.87
N ARG A 30 11.11 -13.60 -6.58
CA ARG A 30 9.74 -13.61 -6.06
C ARG A 30 9.62 -12.57 -4.95
N VAL A 31 8.47 -11.92 -4.88
CA VAL A 31 8.09 -11.16 -3.69
C VAL A 31 7.69 -12.18 -2.63
N ASP A 32 8.36 -12.14 -1.48
CA ASP A 32 8.15 -13.11 -0.41
C ASP A 32 7.19 -12.58 0.67
N THR A 33 7.42 -11.34 1.11
CA THR A 33 6.67 -10.70 2.20
C THR A 33 6.67 -9.18 2.00
N MET A 34 5.51 -8.56 2.04
CA MET A 34 5.39 -7.10 2.18
C MET A 34 5.43 -6.72 3.66
N CYS A 35 6.44 -5.92 4.04
CA CYS A 35 6.62 -5.49 5.42
C CYS A 35 6.58 -3.96 5.51
N THR A 36 5.71 -3.44 6.37
CA THR A 36 5.59 -2.00 6.65
C THR A 36 6.02 -1.73 8.09
N VAL A 37 6.84 -0.70 8.29
CA VAL A 37 7.27 -0.26 9.63
C VAL A 37 6.54 1.03 9.99
N VAL A 38 5.80 1.00 11.08
CA VAL A 38 5.02 2.13 11.59
C VAL A 38 5.71 2.71 12.81
N ASP A 39 5.91 4.03 12.82
CA ASP A 39 6.35 4.77 14.00
C ASP A 39 5.17 5.01 14.95
N ALA A 40 5.03 4.19 15.99
CA ALA A 40 3.91 4.29 16.91
C ALA A 40 3.83 5.64 17.64
N SER A 41 4.95 6.34 17.82
CA SER A 41 4.98 7.62 18.55
C SER A 41 4.31 8.76 17.79
N ARG A 42 4.31 8.71 16.46
CA ARG A 42 3.73 9.73 15.57
C ARG A 42 2.52 9.23 14.78
N PHE A 43 2.38 7.92 14.61
CA PHE A 43 1.33 7.34 13.78
C PHE A 43 -0.05 7.81 14.23
N TRP A 44 -0.29 7.93 15.54
CA TRP A 44 -1.57 8.44 16.05
C TRP A 44 -1.89 9.88 15.60
N GLU A 45 -0.89 10.75 15.49
CA GLU A 45 -1.08 12.14 15.04
C GLU A 45 -1.48 12.19 13.56
N TYR A 46 -0.82 11.38 12.73
CA TYR A 46 -1.22 11.21 11.33
C TYR A 46 -2.58 10.52 11.23
N LEU A 47 -2.91 9.62 12.14
CA LEU A 47 -4.20 8.92 12.15
C LEU A 47 -5.38 9.77 12.58
N ASN A 48 -5.23 10.80 13.41
CA ASN A 48 -6.34 11.71 13.70
C ASN A 48 -6.78 12.45 12.43
N SER A 49 -5.86 12.69 11.49
CA SER A 49 -6.23 13.10 10.14
C SER A 49 -6.90 11.94 9.38
N VAL A 50 -6.38 10.72 9.46
CA VAL A 50 -6.97 9.50 8.85
C VAL A 50 -8.37 9.19 9.39
N LYS A 51 -8.74 9.48 10.64
CA LYS A 51 -10.07 9.20 11.18
C LYS A 51 -11.13 10.06 10.49
N SER A 52 -10.79 11.31 10.15
CA SER A 52 -11.58 12.15 9.24
C SER A 52 -11.70 11.52 7.86
N ILE A 53 -10.61 10.89 7.38
CA ILE A 53 -10.61 10.19 6.09
C ILE A 53 -11.45 8.91 6.20
N ILE A 54 -11.37 8.08 7.25
CA ILE A 54 -12.15 6.84 7.47
C ILE A 54 -13.65 7.14 7.57
N ASP A 55 -14.00 8.22 8.26
CA ASP A 55 -15.38 8.70 8.34
C ASP A 55 -15.88 9.21 6.97
N HIS A 56 -14.98 9.72 6.12
CA HIS A 56 -15.23 10.01 4.70
C HIS A 56 -15.14 8.75 3.80
N TYR A 57 -14.37 7.70 4.13
CA TYR A 57 -14.23 6.47 3.33
C TYR A 57 -15.57 5.70 3.26
N GLY A 58 -16.49 5.92 4.20
CA GLY A 58 -17.84 5.36 4.19
C GLY A 58 -18.85 6.10 3.28
N LYS A 59 -18.52 7.30 2.79
CA LYS A 59 -19.37 8.11 1.90
C LYS A 59 -18.53 8.55 0.72
N GLU A 60 -18.74 7.91 -0.43
CA GLU A 60 -18.21 8.24 -1.76
C GLU A 60 -17.07 9.26 -1.84
N LYS A 61 -15.93 8.78 -2.36
CA LYS A 61 -14.85 9.56 -2.97
C LYS A 61 -14.40 10.78 -2.15
N VAL A 62 -13.20 10.67 -1.59
CA VAL A 62 -12.33 11.86 -1.56
C VAL A 62 -12.00 12.15 -3.02
N GLU A 63 -12.86 12.95 -3.66
CA GLU A 63 -12.57 13.58 -4.93
C GLU A 63 -11.34 14.46 -4.74
N ASP A 64 -10.43 14.32 -5.69
CA ASP A 64 -9.26 15.13 -5.96
C ASP A 64 -8.96 16.20 -4.90
N SER A 65 -7.88 15.97 -4.15
CA SER A 65 -7.02 17.10 -3.75
C SER A 65 -6.91 18.04 -4.96
N GLU A 66 -7.16 19.34 -4.81
CA GLU A 66 -7.23 20.32 -5.92
C GLU A 66 -5.97 20.34 -6.83
N ASP A 67 -4.87 19.71 -6.40
CA ASP A 67 -3.59 19.52 -7.09
C ASP A 67 -3.29 18.07 -7.59
N GLY A 68 -4.19 17.11 -7.39
CA GLY A 68 -3.94 15.67 -7.65
C GLY A 68 -2.92 15.00 -6.70
N LYS A 69 -2.56 15.64 -5.58
CA LYS A 69 -1.61 15.14 -4.58
C LYS A 69 -2.32 14.42 -3.43
N ARG A 70 -2.10 13.11 -3.30
CA ARG A 70 -2.54 12.33 -2.13
C ARG A 70 -2.01 12.93 -0.83
N SER A 71 -2.84 12.88 0.20
CA SER A 71 -2.41 13.22 1.55
C SER A 71 -1.44 12.19 2.09
N ILE A 72 -0.53 12.61 2.98
CA ILE A 72 0.39 11.70 3.70
C ILE A 72 -0.40 10.61 4.44
N ALA A 73 -1.58 10.96 4.94
CA ALA A 73 -2.50 10.09 5.63
C ALA A 73 -3.01 8.94 4.75
N GLU A 74 -3.44 9.24 3.51
CA GLU A 74 -3.86 8.21 2.54
C GLU A 74 -2.71 7.26 2.18
N LEU A 75 -1.50 7.79 1.96
CA LEU A 75 -0.34 6.96 1.65
C LEU A 75 0.03 6.01 2.81
N LEU A 76 -0.14 6.46 4.06
CA LEU A 76 0.09 5.63 5.23
C LEU A 76 -0.96 4.52 5.38
N VAL A 77 -2.21 4.81 5.01
CA VAL A 77 -3.29 3.80 4.98
C VAL A 77 -2.95 2.71 3.94
N ASP A 78 -2.62 3.10 2.71
CA ASP A 78 -2.27 2.17 1.63
C ASP A 78 -1.13 1.23 2.08
N GLN A 79 -0.08 1.78 2.70
CA GLN A 79 1.07 0.98 3.17
C GLN A 79 0.71 -0.06 4.24
N VAL A 80 -0.26 0.24 5.10
CA VAL A 80 -0.72 -0.69 6.14
C VAL A 80 -1.65 -1.75 5.54
N GLU A 81 -2.51 -1.36 4.61
CA GLU A 81 -3.47 -2.25 3.96
C GLU A 81 -2.78 -3.37 3.15
N PHE A 82 -1.65 -3.10 2.49
CA PHE A 82 -0.93 -4.11 1.69
C PHE A 82 0.07 -4.96 2.46
N ALA A 83 0.35 -4.62 3.72
CA ALA A 83 1.40 -5.29 4.47
C ALA A 83 0.97 -6.71 4.88
N ASN A 84 1.82 -7.70 4.61
CA ASN A 84 1.69 -9.01 5.26
C ASN A 84 2.16 -8.96 6.72
N VAL A 85 3.12 -8.07 7.00
CA VAL A 85 3.68 -7.84 8.33
C VAL A 85 3.73 -6.34 8.61
N VAL A 86 3.14 -5.92 9.72
CA VAL A 86 3.22 -4.53 10.21
C VAL A 86 4.07 -4.49 11.48
N VAL A 87 5.23 -3.86 11.41
CA VAL A 87 6.11 -3.64 12.55
C VAL A 87 5.74 -2.31 13.21
N VAL A 88 5.02 -2.36 14.32
CA VAL A 88 4.73 -1.21 15.17
C VAL A 88 5.98 -0.94 16.03
N ASN A 89 6.74 0.09 15.66
CA ASN A 89 8.05 0.40 16.21
C ASN A 89 8.03 1.62 17.14
N LYS A 90 9.14 1.84 17.85
CA LYS A 90 9.38 2.94 18.81
C LYS A 90 8.54 2.89 20.07
N LEU A 91 8.24 1.68 20.55
CA LEU A 91 7.52 1.48 21.83
C LEU A 91 8.25 2.08 23.04
N ASP A 92 9.56 2.28 22.93
CA ASP A 92 10.39 2.92 23.95
C ASP A 92 9.98 4.38 24.22
N LEU A 93 9.41 5.05 23.23
CA LEU A 93 8.87 6.41 23.34
C LEU A 93 7.45 6.46 23.91
N LEU A 94 6.78 5.31 24.03
CA LEU A 94 5.38 5.19 24.47
C LEU A 94 5.23 4.58 25.86
N LYS A 95 6.35 4.35 26.59
CA LYS A 95 6.32 3.73 27.93
C LYS A 95 5.39 4.43 28.92
N ALA A 96 5.27 5.76 28.84
CA ALA A 96 4.41 6.57 29.69
C ALA A 96 3.01 6.85 29.07
N LYS A 97 2.69 6.27 27.91
CA LYS A 97 1.45 6.48 27.16
C LYS A 97 0.87 5.16 26.61
N PRO A 98 0.54 4.19 27.48
CA PRO A 98 0.07 2.88 27.05
C PRO A 98 -1.24 2.93 26.23
N GLU A 99 -2.08 3.94 26.48
CA GLU A 99 -3.32 4.17 25.74
C GLU A 99 -3.06 4.51 24.27
N GLN A 100 -2.02 5.32 24.01
CA GLN A 100 -1.63 5.68 22.63
C GLN A 100 -1.12 4.45 21.86
N LEU A 101 -0.37 3.57 22.51
CA LEU A 101 0.05 2.31 21.90
C LEU A 101 -1.15 1.43 21.53
N LYS A 102 -2.10 1.28 22.46
CA LYS A 102 -3.33 0.51 22.24
C LYS A 102 -4.11 1.06 21.04
N GLN A 103 -4.27 2.38 20.96
CA GLN A 103 -4.95 3.05 19.85
C GLN A 103 -4.28 2.79 18.50
N VAL A 104 -2.94 2.83 18.45
CA VAL A 104 -2.19 2.50 17.22
C VAL A 104 -2.42 1.04 16.81
N GLN A 105 -2.35 0.10 17.75
CA GLN A 105 -2.58 -1.31 17.49
C GLN A 105 -4.01 -1.58 17.00
N GLU A 106 -5.02 -0.99 17.65
CA GLU A 106 -6.42 -1.09 17.23
C GLU A 106 -6.63 -0.54 15.81
N CYS A 107 -5.98 0.58 15.49
CA CYS A 107 -6.09 1.16 14.15
C CYS A 107 -5.44 0.28 13.08
N VAL A 108 -4.24 -0.25 13.33
CA VAL A 108 -3.60 -1.18 12.39
C VAL A 108 -4.47 -2.42 12.18
N ALA A 109 -5.06 -2.97 13.26
CA ALA A 109 -5.97 -4.11 13.17
C ALA A 109 -7.26 -3.78 12.39
N LEU A 110 -7.77 -2.56 12.48
CA LEU A 110 -8.92 -2.10 11.72
C LEU A 110 -8.59 -1.95 10.22
N LEU A 111 -7.43 -1.36 9.90
CA LEU A 111 -7.00 -1.14 8.51
C LEU A 111 -6.59 -2.44 7.82
N ASN A 112 -5.94 -3.35 8.54
CA ASN A 112 -5.50 -4.63 8.00
C ASN A 112 -5.59 -5.74 9.06
N PRO A 113 -6.76 -6.39 9.19
CA PRO A 113 -6.96 -7.47 10.15
C PRO A 113 -6.17 -8.74 9.81
N SER A 114 -5.67 -8.86 8.58
CA SER A 114 -4.93 -10.04 8.11
C SER A 114 -3.42 -9.95 8.37
N ALA A 115 -2.88 -8.75 8.60
CA ALA A 115 -1.45 -8.54 8.80
C ALA A 115 -0.96 -9.13 10.12
N LYS A 116 0.23 -9.74 10.08
CA LYS A 116 0.96 -10.06 11.32
C LYS A 116 1.50 -8.79 11.94
N MET A 117 1.04 -8.44 13.13
CA MET A 117 1.54 -7.28 13.87
C MET A 117 2.72 -7.64 14.77
N LEU A 118 3.80 -6.87 14.71
CA LEU A 118 4.99 -7.02 15.56
C LEU A 118 5.25 -5.72 16.31
N SER A 119 5.16 -5.73 17.64
CA SER A 119 5.44 -4.55 18.47
C SER A 119 6.89 -4.55 18.96
N THR A 120 7.63 -3.46 18.70
CA THR A 120 9.09 -3.43 18.89
C THR A 120 9.64 -2.06 19.29
N SER A 121 10.87 -2.07 19.80
CA SER A 121 11.75 -0.90 19.89
C SER A 121 12.96 -1.10 18.99
N TYR A 122 13.38 -0.05 18.29
CA TYR A 122 14.50 -0.07 17.34
C TYR A 122 14.36 -1.14 16.23
N SER A 123 13.14 -1.51 15.86
CA SER A 123 12.81 -2.54 14.86
C SER A 123 13.50 -3.89 15.10
N LYS A 124 13.79 -4.21 16.37
CA LYS A 124 14.43 -5.49 16.72
C LYS A 124 13.43 -6.63 16.55
N ILE A 125 13.49 -7.29 15.39
CA ILE A 125 12.74 -8.51 15.05
C ILE A 125 13.69 -9.62 14.61
N LYS A 126 13.22 -10.87 14.68
CA LYS A 126 13.95 -11.98 14.06
C LYS A 126 13.83 -11.85 12.53
N PRO A 127 14.90 -11.98 11.73
CA PRO A 127 14.80 -11.87 10.28
C PRO A 127 13.80 -12.85 9.65
N THR A 128 13.62 -14.02 10.26
CA THR A 128 12.64 -15.05 9.85
C THR A 128 11.17 -14.58 9.95
N GLU A 129 10.91 -13.44 10.59
CA GLU A 129 9.57 -12.83 10.65
C GLU A 129 9.16 -12.15 9.35
N ILE A 130 10.14 -11.75 8.52
CA ILE A 130 9.93 -10.96 7.29
C ILE A 130 10.67 -11.53 6.06
N LEU A 131 11.63 -12.44 6.24
CA LEU A 131 12.37 -13.09 5.17
C LEU A 131 11.97 -14.56 5.06
N SER A 132 11.79 -15.03 3.82
CA SER A 132 11.44 -16.41 3.48
C SER A 132 10.15 -16.90 4.17
N THR A 133 9.17 -16.01 4.32
CA THR A 133 7.90 -16.33 4.99
C THR A 133 6.83 -16.86 4.04
N GLY A 134 6.97 -16.61 2.73
CA GLY A 134 6.01 -17.03 1.70
C GLY A 134 4.61 -16.45 1.87
N LYS A 135 4.46 -15.31 2.56
CA LYS A 135 3.16 -14.71 2.88
C LYS A 135 2.58 -13.88 1.74
N PHE A 136 3.39 -13.44 0.80
CA PHE A 136 2.90 -12.64 -0.31
C PHE A 136 2.09 -13.51 -1.29
N ASP A 137 0.84 -13.12 -1.51
CA ASP A 137 -0.05 -13.73 -2.48
C ASP A 137 -0.57 -12.66 -3.44
N LEU A 138 -0.14 -12.77 -4.70
CA LEU A 138 -0.53 -11.85 -5.76
C LEU A 138 -2.04 -11.89 -6.04
N SER A 139 -2.69 -13.04 -5.88
CA SER A 139 -4.12 -13.21 -6.11
C SER A 139 -4.96 -12.52 -5.03
N ALA A 140 -4.53 -12.62 -3.76
CA ALA A 140 -5.13 -11.91 -2.64
C ALA A 140 -4.92 -10.39 -2.73
N SER A 141 -3.75 -9.95 -3.21
CA SER A 141 -3.41 -8.52 -3.31
C SER A 141 -4.30 -7.73 -4.28
N ARG A 142 -4.95 -8.39 -5.26
CA ARG A 142 -5.83 -7.74 -6.23
C ARG A 142 -7.23 -7.42 -5.68
N VAL A 143 -7.66 -8.10 -4.62
CA VAL A 143 -9.04 -8.03 -4.12
C VAL A 143 -9.26 -6.86 -3.15
N GLY A 144 -8.21 -6.39 -2.45
CA GLY A 144 -8.27 -5.24 -1.54
C GLY A 144 -7.69 -3.94 -2.11
N ALA A 145 -7.18 -3.95 -3.33
CA ALA A 145 -6.28 -2.91 -3.80
C ALA A 145 -6.96 -1.70 -4.44
N ARG A 146 -6.95 -0.55 -3.76
CA ARG A 146 -7.22 0.76 -4.41
C ARG A 146 -6.33 0.98 -5.65
N TRP A 147 -5.08 0.47 -5.66
CA TRP A 147 -4.20 0.52 -6.85
C TRP A 147 -4.69 -0.30 -8.05
N ALA A 148 -5.45 -1.37 -7.86
CA ALA A 148 -6.02 -2.12 -8.97
C ALA A 148 -7.11 -1.30 -9.70
N LYS A 149 -7.88 -0.51 -8.94
CA LYS A 149 -8.80 0.49 -9.49
C LYS A 149 -8.06 1.67 -10.12
N GLU A 150 -6.97 2.13 -9.53
CA GLU A 150 -6.18 3.23 -10.08
C GLU A 150 -5.40 2.84 -11.33
N LEU A 151 -4.90 1.60 -11.43
CA LEU A 151 -4.34 1.06 -12.68
C LEU A 151 -5.40 0.93 -13.77
N ALA A 152 -6.62 0.51 -13.42
CA ALA A 152 -7.73 0.51 -14.37
C ALA A 152 -8.09 1.93 -14.85
N ALA A 153 -8.15 2.89 -13.92
CA ALA A 153 -8.43 4.29 -14.25
C ALA A 153 -7.27 4.98 -15.00
N ALA A 154 -6.01 4.62 -14.73
CA ALA A 154 -4.85 5.15 -15.46
C ALA A 154 -4.82 4.65 -16.91
N GLY A 155 -5.19 3.39 -17.15
CA GLY A 155 -5.33 2.84 -18.50
C GLY A 155 -6.47 3.47 -19.32
N GLU A 156 -7.46 4.08 -18.69
CA GLU A 156 -8.52 4.84 -19.39
C GLU A 156 -8.08 6.27 -19.75
N ARG A 157 -7.21 6.90 -18.94
CA ARG A 157 -6.72 8.28 -19.19
C ARG A 157 -5.68 8.37 -20.30
N GLU A 158 -5.02 7.28 -20.66
CA GLU A 158 -4.14 7.22 -21.84
C GLU A 158 -4.92 7.00 -23.15
N SER A 159 -6.23 6.77 -23.08
CA SER A 159 -7.09 6.47 -24.23
C SER A 159 -8.11 7.58 -24.56
N THR A 160 -7.96 8.79 -23.99
CA THR A 160 -8.80 9.98 -24.22
C THR A 160 -7.95 11.19 -24.54
#